data_AF-A0A142GST8-F1
#
_entry.id   AF-A0A142GST8-F1
#
_cell.length_a   1.000
_cell.length_b   1.000
_cell.length_c   1.000
_cell.angle_alpha   90.00
_cell.angle_beta   90.00
_cell.angle_gamma   90.00
#
_symmetry.space_group_name_H-M   'P 1'
#
loop_
_entity.id
_entity.type
_entity.pdbx_description
1 polymer ?
#
loop_
_entity_poly.entity_id
_entity_poly.type
_entity_poly.pdbx_seq_one_letter_code
_entity_poly.pdbx_strand_id
1 'polypeptide(L)'
;MVRKKENATVNSAIYGTTRAHVSNAIKGVSEGFFKELEIVGVGYRCQLQGNVMIFILGYSQPREIKIPEGIKVLFDEKNKNKFRLWGINKHQIGQLAALIRGFREPDPYKGKGIRYTNEIIKLKPGKAAGAK
;
A
#
# COMPACT_ATOMS: atom_id res chain seq x y z
N MET A 1 -37.16 4.31 7.48
CA MET A 1 -36.86 3.63 8.77
C MET A 1 -36.92 2.12 8.52
N VAL A 2 -35.78 1.48 8.23
CA VAL A 2 -35.74 0.07 7.77
C VAL A 2 -35.94 -0.87 8.97
N ARG A 3 -37.00 -1.67 8.93
CA ARG A 3 -37.39 -2.62 9.99
C ARG A 3 -36.38 -3.76 10.10
N LYS A 4 -35.77 -3.90 11.28
CA LYS A 4 -34.78 -4.92 11.63
C LYS A 4 -35.50 -6.26 11.81
N LYS A 5 -35.56 -7.12 10.79
CA LYS A 5 -36.10 -8.49 10.91
C LYS A 5 -35.06 -9.44 11.53
N GLU A 6 -35.59 -10.30 12.38
CA GLU A 6 -34.94 -11.17 13.36
C GLU A 6 -33.88 -12.08 12.76
N ASN A 7 -32.61 -11.85 13.15
CA ASN A 7 -31.48 -12.78 13.24
C ASN A 7 -30.24 -11.92 13.60
N ALA A 8 -29.92 -11.86 14.90
CA ALA A 8 -29.38 -10.66 15.54
C ALA A 8 -27.90 -10.31 15.26
N THR A 9 -27.06 -11.25 14.81
CA THR A 9 -25.60 -11.07 14.71
C THR A 9 -25.08 -11.00 13.27
N VAL A 10 -25.50 -11.93 12.40
CA VAL A 10 -25.03 -11.96 11.00
C VAL A 10 -25.61 -10.80 10.19
N ASN A 11 -26.92 -10.52 10.35
CA ASN A 11 -27.57 -9.42 9.64
C ASN A 11 -26.99 -8.05 10.05
N SER A 12 -26.58 -7.89 11.31
CA SER A 12 -25.98 -6.65 11.79
C SER A 12 -24.54 -6.46 11.25
N ALA A 13 -23.75 -7.53 11.16
CA ALA A 13 -22.41 -7.50 10.55
C ALA A 13 -22.45 -7.16 9.04
N ILE A 14 -23.40 -7.74 8.30
CA ILE A 14 -23.58 -7.47 6.87
C ILE A 14 -24.04 -6.02 6.65
N TYR A 15 -24.96 -5.52 7.47
CA TYR A 15 -25.44 -4.14 7.37
C TYR A 15 -24.32 -3.11 7.56
N GLY A 16 -23.44 -3.32 8.55
CA GLY A 16 -22.28 -2.44 8.77
C GLY A 16 -21.32 -2.45 7.58
N THR A 17 -21.00 -3.64 7.08
CA THR A 17 -20.08 -3.85 5.96
C THR A 17 -20.61 -3.23 4.66
N THR A 18 -21.88 -3.47 4.33
CA THR A 18 -22.53 -2.91 3.13
C THR A 18 -22.60 -1.39 3.18
N ARG A 19 -22.99 -0.81 4.33
CA ARG A 19 -22.97 0.66 4.53
C ARG A 19 -21.57 1.23 4.34
N ALA A 20 -20.54 0.58 4.87
CA ALA A 20 -19.15 1.02 4.73
C ALA A 20 -18.69 0.97 3.26
N HIS A 21 -19.03 -0.08 2.51
CA HIS A 21 -18.70 -0.17 1.08
C HIS A 21 -19.37 0.94 0.26
N VAL A 22 -20.65 1.20 0.47
CA VAL A 22 -21.38 2.29 -0.22
C VAL A 22 -20.78 3.64 0.15
N SER A 23 -20.51 3.90 1.42
CA SER A 23 -19.87 5.15 1.85
C SER A 23 -18.48 5.34 1.25
N ASN A 24 -17.68 4.28 1.16
CA ASN A 24 -16.37 4.33 0.51
C ASN A 24 -16.50 4.60 -0.99
N ALA A 25 -17.50 4.04 -1.67
CA ALA A 25 -17.74 4.30 -3.09
C ALA A 25 -18.07 5.78 -3.34
N ILE A 26 -18.96 6.38 -2.52
CA ILE A 26 -19.31 7.80 -2.60
C ILE A 26 -18.08 8.68 -2.38
N LYS A 27 -17.33 8.44 -1.29
CA LYS A 27 -16.09 9.19 -1.01
C LYS A 27 -15.04 9.04 -2.10
N GLY A 28 -14.93 7.85 -2.68
CA GLY A 28 -13.98 7.56 -3.76
C GLY A 28 -14.24 8.38 -5.03
N VAL A 29 -15.50 8.63 -5.37
CA VAL A 29 -15.86 9.47 -6.53
C VAL A 29 -15.66 10.95 -6.25
N SER A 30 -15.95 11.41 -5.02
CA SER A 30 -15.83 12.83 -4.66
C SER A 30 -14.38 13.26 -4.39
N GLU A 31 -13.67 12.55 -3.52
CA GLU A 31 -12.35 12.94 -3.02
C GLU A 31 -11.23 12.06 -3.60
N GLY A 32 -11.54 10.82 -3.95
CA GLY A 32 -10.54 9.81 -4.28
C GLY A 32 -9.80 9.28 -3.06
N PHE A 33 -9.03 8.22 -3.26
CA PHE A 33 -8.18 7.63 -2.24
C PHE A 33 -6.72 7.69 -2.67
N PHE A 34 -5.84 7.85 -1.69
CA PHE A 34 -4.41 7.77 -1.89
C PHE A 34 -3.75 6.82 -0.88
N LYS A 35 -2.71 6.13 -1.32
CA LYS A 35 -1.80 5.40 -0.44
C LYS A 35 -0.36 5.77 -0.80
N GLU A 36 0.38 6.20 0.21
CA GLU A 36 1.77 6.63 0.05
C GLU A 36 2.71 5.54 0.54
N LEU A 37 3.61 5.10 -0.34
CA LEU A 37 4.64 4.12 -0.02
C LEU A 37 6.02 4.73 -0.16
N GLU A 38 6.92 4.25 0.70
CA GLU A 38 8.32 4.65 0.74
C GLU A 38 9.21 3.41 0.64
N ILE A 39 10.23 3.51 -0.19
CA ILE A 39 11.27 2.53 -0.41
C ILE A 39 12.48 2.96 0.39
N VAL A 40 12.91 2.12 1.33
CA VAL A 40 14.09 2.37 2.14
C VAL A 40 15.15 1.33 1.83
N GLY A 41 16.29 1.80 1.35
CA GLY A 41 17.44 0.95 1.05
C GLY A 41 18.43 1.66 0.14
N VAL A 42 19.70 1.31 0.28
CA VAL A 42 20.76 1.84 -0.59
C VAL A 42 20.64 1.17 -1.96
N GLY A 43 20.55 1.96 -3.02
CA GLY A 43 20.38 1.47 -4.39
C GLY A 43 18.97 0.99 -4.73
N TYR A 44 18.02 1.08 -3.80
CA TYR A 44 16.63 0.75 -4.07
C TYR A 44 15.93 1.93 -4.71
N ARG A 45 15.17 1.67 -5.77
CA ARG A 45 14.43 2.70 -6.51
C ARG A 45 13.26 2.08 -7.26
N CYS A 46 12.25 2.89 -7.51
CA CYS A 46 11.22 2.58 -8.49
C CYS A 46 11.32 3.51 -9.69
N GLN A 47 10.82 3.03 -10.83
CA GLN A 47 10.75 3.76 -12.09
C GLN A 47 9.38 3.52 -12.71
N LEU A 48 8.80 4.57 -13.29
CA LEU A 48 7.55 4.48 -14.03
C LEU A 48 7.89 4.48 -15.52
N GLN A 49 7.53 3.42 -16.23
CA GLN A 49 7.66 3.30 -17.68
C GLN A 49 6.26 3.18 -18.28
N GLY A 50 5.69 4.31 -18.70
CA GLY A 50 4.32 4.39 -19.20
C GLY A 50 3.33 3.86 -18.16
N ASN A 51 2.74 2.69 -18.42
CA ASN A 51 1.77 2.04 -17.54
C ASN A 51 2.35 0.90 -16.68
N VAL A 52 3.68 0.72 -16.70
CA VAL A 52 4.39 -0.32 -15.95
C VAL A 52 5.28 0.34 -14.90
N MET A 53 5.17 -0.11 -13.65
CA MET A 53 6.12 0.23 -12.59
C MET A 53 7.21 -0.82 -12.49
N ILE A 54 8.45 -0.37 -12.51
CA ILE A 54 9.65 -1.19 -12.38
C ILE A 54 10.29 -0.91 -11.03
N PHE A 55 10.54 -1.97 -10.27
CA PHE A 55 11.15 -1.94 -8.95
C PHE A 55 12.53 -2.57 -8.98
N ILE A 56 13.54 -1.80 -8.56
CA ILE A 56 14.91 -2.23 -8.38
C ILE A 56 15.13 -2.30 -6.87
N LEU A 57 15.06 -3.50 -6.31
CA LEU A 57 15.11 -3.75 -4.85
C LEU A 57 16.32 -4.62 -4.46
N GLY A 58 17.36 -4.65 -5.30
CA GLY A 58 18.55 -5.48 -5.09
C GLY A 58 18.35 -6.97 -5.41
N TYR A 59 17.29 -7.33 -6.14
CA TYR A 59 17.17 -8.63 -6.81
C TYR A 59 17.97 -8.63 -8.12
N SER A 60 18.35 -9.82 -8.62
CA SER A 60 19.11 -9.96 -9.88
C SER A 60 18.33 -9.45 -11.10
N GLN A 61 17.00 -9.55 -11.08
CA GLN A 61 16.12 -9.04 -12.12
C GLN A 61 15.17 -8.00 -11.51
N PRO A 62 14.86 -6.92 -12.25
CA PRO A 62 13.87 -5.95 -11.81
C PRO A 62 12.48 -6.60 -11.75
N ARG A 63 11.66 -6.13 -10.81
CA ARG A 63 10.26 -6.57 -10.69
C ARG A 63 9.34 -5.56 -11.35
N GLU A 64 8.50 -6.03 -12.26
CA GLU A 64 7.58 -5.18 -13.01
C GLU A 64 6.14 -5.45 -12.57
N ILE A 65 5.35 -4.37 -12.43
CA ILE A 65 3.92 -4.42 -12.19
C ILE A 65 3.22 -3.59 -13.25
N LYS A 66 2.22 -4.17 -13.90
CA LYS A 66 1.26 -3.44 -14.72
C LYS A 66 0.27 -2.73 -13.81
N ILE A 67 0.09 -1.42 -13.98
CA ILE A 67 -0.88 -0.66 -13.22
C ILE A 67 -2.28 -1.02 -13.76
N PRO A 68 -3.20 -1.52 -12.91
CA PRO A 68 -4.56 -1.81 -13.34
C PRO A 68 -5.32 -0.53 -13.67
N GLU A 69 -6.33 -0.64 -14.53
CA GLU A 69 -7.13 0.50 -14.97
C GLU A 69 -7.78 1.24 -13.80
N GLY A 70 -7.84 2.58 -13.90
CA GLY A 70 -8.47 3.43 -12.88
C GLY A 70 -7.57 3.78 -11.68
N ILE A 71 -6.32 3.32 -11.66
CA ILE A 71 -5.30 3.74 -10.69
C ILE A 71 -4.25 4.60 -11.39
N LYS A 72 -3.96 5.78 -10.83
CA LYS A 72 -2.85 6.63 -11.24
C LYS A 72 -1.74 6.52 -10.23
N VAL A 73 -0.50 6.50 -10.71
CA VAL A 73 0.67 6.56 -9.84
C VAL A 73 1.31 7.92 -9.95
N LEU A 74 1.31 8.65 -8.86
CA LEU A 74 2.03 9.90 -8.73
C LEU A 74 3.46 9.55 -8.28
N PHE A 75 4.38 9.74 -9.21
CA PHE A 75 5.79 9.48 -9.02
C PHE A 75 6.57 10.79 -9.12
N ASP A 76 7.26 11.16 -8.06
CA ASP A 76 8.16 12.32 -8.08
C ASP A 76 9.53 11.88 -8.60
N GLU A 77 9.90 12.33 -9.80
CA GLU A 77 11.19 11.97 -10.42
C GLU A 77 12.41 12.37 -9.55
N LYS A 78 12.24 13.43 -8.75
CA LYS A 78 13.24 13.91 -7.79
C LYS A 78 13.42 12.95 -6.61
N ASN A 79 12.39 12.19 -6.24
CA ASN A 79 12.41 11.27 -5.11
C ASN A 79 12.02 9.86 -5.53
N LYS A 80 12.99 9.14 -6.10
CA LYS A 80 12.83 7.76 -6.60
C LYS A 80 12.44 6.72 -5.53
N ASN A 81 12.42 7.15 -4.27
CA ASN A 81 12.14 6.34 -3.10
C ASN A 81 10.69 6.51 -2.61
N LYS A 82 9.94 7.52 -3.06
CA LYS A 82 8.55 7.74 -2.62
C LYS A 82 7.62 7.75 -3.82
N PHE A 83 6.49 7.09 -3.67
CA PHE A 83 5.44 7.11 -4.69
C PHE A 83 4.07 7.03 -4.04
N ARG A 84 3.07 7.62 -4.70
CA ARG A 84 1.69 7.65 -4.21
C ARG A 84 0.78 6.98 -5.24
N LEU A 85 -0.01 6.03 -4.77
CA LEU A 85 -1.05 5.39 -5.57
C LEU A 85 -2.34 6.16 -5.35
N TRP A 86 -2.93 6.71 -6.40
CA TRP A 86 -4.21 7.41 -6.38
C TRP A 86 -5.26 6.64 -7.18
N GLY A 87 -6.51 6.64 -6.73
CA GLY A 87 -7.61 6.10 -7.51
C GLY A 87 -8.96 6.24 -6.81
N ILE A 88 -10.00 5.75 -7.48
CA ILE A 88 -11.39 5.88 -7.02
C ILE A 88 -11.76 4.74 -6.05
N ASN A 89 -11.25 3.53 -6.29
CA ASN A 89 -11.61 2.35 -5.51
C ASN A 89 -10.59 2.04 -4.40
N LYS A 90 -11.02 2.19 -3.15
CA LYS A 90 -10.21 1.91 -1.95
C LYS A 90 -9.63 0.49 -1.92
N HIS A 91 -10.40 -0.50 -2.37
CA HIS A 91 -9.97 -1.91 -2.33
C HIS A 91 -8.87 -2.20 -3.33
N GLN A 92 -9.00 -1.70 -4.56
CA GLN A 92 -8.00 -1.92 -5.62
C GLN A 92 -6.67 -1.24 -5.27
N ILE A 93 -6.70 0.00 -4.75
CA ILE A 93 -5.49 0.70 -4.30
C ILE A 93 -4.86 -0.03 -3.12
N GLY A 94 -5.68 -0.53 -2.19
CA GLY A 94 -5.22 -1.31 -1.05
C GLY A 94 -4.51 -2.59 -1.47
N GLN A 95 -5.11 -3.32 -2.41
CA GLN A 95 -4.56 -4.56 -2.96
C GLN A 95 -3.26 -4.31 -3.72
N LEU A 96 -3.24 -3.30 -4.60
CA LEU A 96 -2.04 -2.94 -5.35
C LEU A 96 -0.89 -2.54 -4.42
N ALA A 97 -1.18 -1.72 -3.41
CA ALA A 97 -0.19 -1.32 -2.41
C ALA A 97 0.36 -2.53 -1.62
N ALA A 98 -0.50 -3.49 -1.26
CA ALA A 98 -0.10 -4.70 -0.57
C ALA A 98 0.77 -5.61 -1.46
N LEU A 99 0.43 -5.75 -2.73
CA LEU A 99 1.23 -6.48 -3.71
C LEU A 99 2.63 -5.87 -3.86
N ILE A 100 2.71 -4.53 -3.99
CA ILE A 100 3.98 -3.82 -4.11
C ILE A 100 4.83 -4.01 -2.83
N ARG A 101 4.22 -3.90 -1.66
CA ARG A 101 4.91 -4.19 -0.38
C ARG A 101 5.43 -5.62 -0.32
N GLY A 102 4.65 -6.59 -0.79
CA GLY A 102 4.99 -8.01 -0.78
C GLY A 102 6.26 -8.37 -1.55
N PHE A 103 6.73 -7.52 -2.46
CA PHE A 103 8.01 -7.74 -3.13
C PHE A 103 9.21 -7.69 -2.20
N ARG A 104 9.19 -6.78 -1.23
CA ARG A 104 10.24 -6.67 -0.22
C ARG A 104 9.67 -6.01 1.03
N GLU A 105 9.21 -6.84 1.94
CA GLU A 105 8.74 -6.38 3.24
C GLU A 105 9.87 -5.71 4.04
N PRO A 106 9.54 -4.75 4.92
CA PRO A 106 10.52 -4.08 5.74
C PRO A 106 11.19 -5.05 6.72
N ASP A 107 12.52 -5.13 6.65
CA ASP A 107 13.34 -5.96 7.51
C ASP A 107 13.24 -5.52 9.00
N PRO A 108 13.05 -6.44 9.97
CA PRO A 108 13.01 -6.12 11.40
C PRO A 108 14.29 -5.51 11.96
N TYR A 109 15.44 -5.58 11.29
CA TYR A 109 16.70 -5.02 11.83
C TYR A 109 17.01 -3.62 11.31
N LYS A 110 17.00 -3.45 9.97
CA LYS A 110 17.39 -2.19 9.32
C LYS A 110 16.21 -1.42 8.71
N GLY A 111 14.99 -1.97 8.78
CA GLY A 111 13.81 -1.35 8.16
C GLY A 111 13.94 -1.15 6.65
N LYS A 112 14.80 -1.94 6.00
CA LYS A 112 15.02 -1.89 4.55
C LYS A 112 13.90 -2.65 3.85
N GLY A 113 13.37 -2.07 2.77
CA GLY A 113 12.23 -2.61 2.04
C GLY A 113 11.22 -1.52 1.71
N ILE A 114 10.03 -1.95 1.32
CA ILE A 114 8.91 -1.08 0.98
C ILE A 114 7.99 -0.98 2.20
N ARG A 115 7.79 0.23 2.70
CA ARG A 115 6.91 0.52 3.84
C ARG A 115 5.80 1.49 3.45
N TYR A 116 4.74 1.57 4.24
CA TYR A 116 3.85 2.71 4.15
C TYR A 116 4.50 3.93 4.82
N THR A 117 4.22 5.13 4.32
CA THR A 117 4.90 6.36 4.78
C THR A 117 4.70 6.63 6.28
N ASN A 118 3.53 6.26 6.83
CA ASN A 118 3.20 6.48 8.24
C ASN A 118 3.29 5.18 9.08
N GLU A 119 4.01 4.17 8.61
CA GLU A 119 4.13 2.90 9.32
C GLU A 119 5.29 2.89 10.32
N ILE A 120 4.99 2.54 11.56
CA ILE A 120 5.98 2.36 12.61
C ILE A 120 6.50 0.93 12.58
N ILE A 121 7.75 0.75 12.14
CA ILE A 121 8.44 -0.55 12.13
C ILE A 121 9.15 -0.75 13.46
N LYS A 122 8.85 -1.84 14.17
CA LYS A 122 9.57 -2.24 15.37
C LYS A 122 10.92 -2.82 14.99
N LEU A 123 11.99 -2.05 15.22
CA LEU A 123 13.36 -2.49 14.94
C LEU A 123 13.91 -3.32 16.10
N LYS A 124 14.48 -4.47 15.79
CA LYS A 124 15.24 -5.28 16.74
C LYS A 124 16.69 -4.78 16.77
N PRO A 125 17.31 -4.67 17.95
CA PRO A 125 18.74 -4.39 18.04
C PRO A 125 19.51 -5.50 17.30
N GLY A 126 20.46 -5.11 16.46
CA GLY A 126 21.32 -6.03 15.70
C GLY A 126 22.38 -6.68 16.58
N LYS A 127 23.66 -6.66 16.15
CA LYS A 127 24.78 -7.14 16.97
C LYS A 127 24.93 -6.27 18.23
N ALA A 128 24.26 -6.66 19.31
CA ALA A 128 24.45 -6.12 20.65
C ALA A 128 25.51 -6.91 21.46
N ALA A 129 26.12 -7.96 20.89
CA ALA A 129 27.09 -8.83 21.55
C ALA A 129 28.57 -8.48 21.31
N GLY A 130 28.89 -7.26 20.84
CA GLY A 130 30.28 -6.90 20.52
C GLY A 130 30.67 -5.45 20.80
N ALA A 131 29.84 -4.70 21.52
CA ALA A 131 30.15 -3.33 21.93
C ALA A 131 29.78 -3.12 23.40
N LYS A 132 30.35 -3.96 24.26
CA LYS A 132 30.80 -3.63 25.61
C LYS A 132 31.64 -4.77 26.14
#